data_AF-A0A355DYD7-F1
#
_entry.id   AF-A0A355DYD7-F1
#
_cell.length_a   1.000
_cell.length_b   1.000
_cell.length_c   1.000
_cell.angle_alpha   90.00
_cell.angle_beta   90.00
_cell.angle_gamma   90.00
#
_symmetry.space_group_name_H-M   'P 1'
#
loop_
_entity.id
_entity.type
_entity.pdbx_description
1 polymer ?
#
loop_
_entity_poly.entity_id
_entity_poly.type
_entity_poly.pdbx_seq_one_letter_code
_entity_poly.pdbx_strand_id
1 'polypeptide(L)' 'MTLVGQGLLSGLLFGGVYSLMAVGLTLIFGVMRVVNFAHGDMMVWGMYLSYWLFVTAGVDPYLSILVTGSAIFL' A
#
# COMPACT_ATOMS: atom_id res chain seq x y z
N MET A 1 5.25 -29.96 8.08
CA MET A 1 4.85 -29.24 9.31
C MET A 1 5.37 -27.81 9.38
N THR A 2 6.43 -27.44 8.66
CA THR A 2 6.96 -26.05 8.63
C THR A 2 6.17 -25.09 7.75
N LEU A 3 5.70 -25.54 6.57
CA LEU A 3 4.90 -24.72 5.63
C LEU A 3 3.58 -24.22 6.24
N VAL A 4 2.88 -25.07 7.00
CA VAL A 4 1.61 -24.70 7.65
C VAL A 4 1.85 -23.66 8.76
N GLY A 5 2.88 -23.86 9.58
CA GLY A 5 3.26 -22.89 10.62
C GLY A 5 3.67 -21.54 10.05
N GLN A 6 4.48 -21.54 8.98
CA GLN A 6 4.87 -20.32 8.27
C GLN A 6 3.68 -19.63 7.60
N GLY A 7 2.75 -20.40 7.02
CA GLY A 7 1.53 -19.87 6.41
C GLY A 7 0.62 -19.18 7.41
N LEU A 8 0.42 -19.78 8.59
CA LEU A 8 -0.34 -19.17 9.68
C LEU A 8 0.33 -17.90 10.20
N LEU A 9 1.64 -17.92 10.40
CA LEU A 9 2.39 -16.75 10.85
C LEU A 9 2.32 -15.62 9.82
N SER A 10 2.53 -15.93 8.55
CA SER A 10 2.45 -14.96 7.45
C SER A 10 1.04 -14.40 7.31
N GLY A 11 0.02 -15.24 7.38
CA GLY A 11 -1.38 -14.82 7.34
C GLY A 11 -1.74 -13.89 8.49
N LEU A 12 -1.24 -14.16 9.70
CA LEU A 12 -1.46 -13.30 10.86
C LEU A 12 -0.74 -11.95 10.69
N LEU A 13 0.50 -11.95 10.19
CA LEU A 13 1.25 -10.72 9.91
C LEU A 13 0.56 -9.85 8.86
N PHE A 14 0.21 -10.42 7.69
CA PHE A 14 -0.51 -9.69 6.64
C PHE A 14 -1.89 -9.24 7.11
N GLY A 15 -2.63 -10.10 7.82
CA GLY A 15 -3.93 -9.75 8.40
C GLY A 15 -3.83 -8.60 9.41
N GLY A 16 -2.76 -8.55 10.22
CA GLY A 16 -2.46 -7.45 11.12
C GLY A 16 -2.19 -6.13 10.41
N VAL A 17 -1.44 -6.16 9.31
CA VAL A 17 -1.21 -4.97 8.48
C VAL A 17 -2.52 -4.47 7.88
N TYR A 18 -3.33 -5.35 7.29
CA TYR A 18 -4.60 -4.96 6.69
C TYR A 18 -5.63 -4.47 7.72
N SER A 19 -5.65 -5.04 8.93
CA SER A 19 -6.56 -4.59 10.00
C SER A 19 -6.18 -3.20 10.50
N LEU A 20 -4.89 -2.90 10.66
CA LEU A 20 -4.41 -1.55 11.00
C LEU A 20 -4.78 -0.53 9.93
N MET A 21 -4.61 -0.87 8.64
CA MET A 21 -5.03 0.00 7.53
C MET A 21 -6.54 0.28 7.57
N ALA A 22 -7.37 -0.75 7.79
CA ALA A 22 -8.82 -0.59 7.89
C ALA A 22 -9.24 0.26 9.10
N VAL A 23 -8.56 0.11 10.25
CA VAL A 23 -8.79 0.94 11.44
C VAL A 23 -8.45 2.40 11.16
N GLY A 24 -7.33 2.68 10.48
CA GLY A 24 -6.98 4.04 10.06
C GLY A 24 -8.05 4.68 9.18
N LEU A 25 -8.54 3.94 8.18
CA LEU A 25 -9.57 4.43 7.26
C LEU A 25 -10.92 4.67 7.97
N THR A 26 -11.32 3.77 8.88
CA THR A 26 -12.54 3.93 9.68
C THR A 26 -12.45 5.09 10.67
N LEU A 27 -11.28 5.36 11.26
CA LEU A 27 -11.06 6.54 12.09
C LEU A 27 -11.17 7.84 11.29
N ILE A 28 -10.55 7.90 10.10
CA ILE A 28 -10.63 9.07 9.21
C ILE A 28 -12.08 9.37 8.84
N PHE A 29 -12.82 8.36 8.40
CA PHE A 29 -14.23 8.54 8.01
C PHE A 29 -15.16 8.76 9.20
N GLY A 30 -14.89 8.15 10.34
CA GLY A 30 -15.65 8.32 11.58
C GLY A 30 -15.60 9.74 12.11
N VAL A 31 -14.49 10.45 11.91
CA VAL A 31 -14.32 11.85 12.35
C VAL A 31 -14.71 12.85 11.27
N MET A 32 -14.27 12.65 10.01
CA MET A 32 -14.41 13.68 8.97
C MET A 32 -15.79 13.72 8.28
N ARG A 33 -16.64 12.70 8.40
CA ARG A 33 -17.98 12.58 7.74
C ARG A 33 -17.99 12.84 6.22
N VAL A 34 -16.83 12.95 5.57
CA VAL A 34 -16.65 13.19 4.13
C VAL A 34 -15.73 12.11 3.58
N VAL A 35 -16.13 11.52 2.46
CA VAL A 35 -15.36 10.46 1.78
C VAL A 35 -14.34 11.11 0.85
N ASN A 36 -13.05 10.91 1.13
CA ASN A 36 -11.97 11.30 0.23
C ASN A 36 -11.66 10.12 -0.73
N PHE A 37 -12.10 10.23 -1.98
CA PHE A 37 -11.82 9.24 -3.02
C PHE A 37 -10.43 9.40 -3.67
N ALA A 38 -9.74 10.52 -3.44
CA ALA A 38 -8.44 10.79 -4.04
C ALA A 38 -7.37 9.79 -3.59
N HIS A 39 -7.52 9.17 -2.42
CA HIS A 39 -6.55 8.19 -1.91
C HIS A 39 -6.43 6.95 -2.80
N GLY A 40 -7.55 6.48 -3.36
CA GLY A 40 -7.56 5.35 -4.29
C GLY A 40 -6.92 5.70 -5.63
N ASP A 41 -7.26 6.86 -6.19
CA ASP A 41 -6.69 7.35 -7.44
C ASP A 41 -5.17 7.61 -7.31
N MET A 42 -4.73 8.21 -6.21
CA MET A 42 -3.31 8.41 -5.88
C MET A 42 -2.54 7.09 -5.84
N MET A 43 -3.11 6.05 -5.23
CA MET A 43 -2.49 4.72 -5.20
C MET A 43 -2.31 4.13 -6.61
N VAL A 44 -3.32 4.23 -7.46
CA VAL A 44 -3.26 3.74 -8.85
C VAL A 44 -2.19 4.48 -9.64
N TRP A 45 -2.14 5.82 -9.52
CA TRP A 45 -1.10 6.63 -10.16
C TRP A 45 0.30 6.25 -9.69
N GLY A 46 0.48 5.89 -8.41
CA GLY A 46 1.78 5.43 -7.88
C GLY A 46 2.22 4.09 -8.40
N MET A 47 1.28 3.17 -8.58
CA MET A 47 1.57 1.89 -9.23
C MET A 47 2.00 2.09 -10.69
N TYR A 48 1.31 2.97 -11.44
CA TYR A 48 1.71 3.30 -12.80
C TYR A 48 3.07 4.00 -12.88
N LEU A 49 3.35 4.95 -11.98
CA LEU A 49 4.66 5.62 -11.94
C LEU A 49 5.79 4.62 -11.66
N SER A 50 5.58 3.70 -10.73
CA SER A 50 6.51 2.60 -10.43
C SER A 50 6.71 1.67 -11.64
N TYR A 51 5.63 1.31 -12.33
CA TYR A 51 5.69 0.51 -13.55
C TYR A 51 6.50 1.20 -14.65
N TRP A 52 6.27 2.49 -14.89
CA TRP A 52 7.02 3.25 -15.88
C TRP A 52 8.50 3.37 -15.55
N LEU A 53 8.85 3.58 -14.27
CA LEU A 53 10.25 3.60 -13.82
C LEU A 53 10.94 2.25 -14.05
N PHE A 54 10.22 1.15 -13.82
CA PHE A 54 10.73 -0.19 -14.10
C PHE A 54 10.95 -0.40 -15.61
N VAL A 55 9.96 -0.06 -16.45
CA VAL A 55 10.01 -0.29 -17.89
C VAL A 55 11.04 0.60 -18.60
N THR A 56 11.18 1.86 -18.19
CA THR A 56 12.04 2.84 -18.89
C THR A 56 13.45 2.90 -18.34
N ALA A 57 13.62 2.77 -17.03
CA ALA A 57 14.91 2.95 -16.36
C ALA A 57 15.43 1.65 -15.71
N GLY A 58 14.69 0.55 -15.77
CA GLY A 58 15.08 -0.72 -15.16
C GLY A 58 15.16 -0.65 -13.62
N VAL A 59 14.55 0.35 -13.00
CA VAL A 59 14.60 0.55 -11.55
C VAL A 59 13.78 -0.53 -10.87
N ASP A 60 14.38 -1.21 -9.89
CA ASP A 60 13.71 -2.24 -9.12
C ASP A 60 12.41 -1.70 -8.48
N PRO A 61 11.26 -2.39 -8.63
CA PRO A 61 9.97 -1.92 -8.11
C PRO A 61 9.93 -1.73 -6.59
N TYR A 62 10.82 -2.36 -5.83
CA TYR A 62 10.91 -2.15 -4.38
C TYR A 62 11.66 -0.86 -4.04
N LEU A 63 12.67 -0.50 -4.84
CA LEU A 63 13.40 0.76 -4.69
C LEU A 63 12.57 1.96 -5.16
N SER A 64 11.77 1.77 -6.22
CA SER A 64 10.92 2.83 -6.75
C SER A 64 9.86 3.29 -5.74
N ILE A 65 9.44 2.44 -4.78
CA ILE A 65 8.47 2.78 -3.72
C ILE A 65 8.89 4.03 -2.94
N LEU A 66 10.19 4.23 -2.69
CA LEU A 66 10.66 5.41 -1.97
C LEU A 66 10.38 6.70 -2.75
N VAL A 67 10.58 6.65 -4.07
CA VAL A 67 10.44 7.81 -4.96
C VAL A 67 8.98 8.04 -5.32
N THR A 68 8.24 6.98 -5.68
CA THR A 68 6.84 7.07 -6.09
C THR A 68 5.92 7.35 -4.91
N GLY A 69 6.19 6.74 -3.75
CA GLY A 69 5.44 6.98 -2.52
C GLY A 69 5.60 8.42 -2.01
N SER A 70 6.83 8.94 -2.01
CA SER A 70 7.07 10.34 -1.64
C SER A 70 6.47 11.32 -2.67
N ALA A 71 6.61 11.06 -3.97
CA ALA A 71 6.10 11.97 -5.01
C ALA A 71 4.57 12.11 -5.05
N ILE A 72 3.82 11.14 -4.53
CA ILE A 72 2.36 11.08 -4.67
C ILE A 72 1.61 11.39 -3.38
N PHE A 73 2.21 11.09 -2.22
CA PHE A 73 1.58 11.27 -0.92
C PHE A 73 2.14 12.44 -0.09
N LEU A 74 3.19 13.13 -0.57
CA LEU A 74 3.58 14.47 -0.09
C LEU A 74 2.80 15.56 -0.81
#